data_AF-D6PBB9-F1
#
_entry.id   AF-D6PBB9-F1
#
_cell.length_a   1.000
_cell.length_b   1.000
_cell.length_c   1.000
_cell.angle_alpha   90.00
_cell.angle_beta   90.00
_cell.angle_gamma   90.00
#
_symmetry.space_group_name_H-M   'P 1'
#
loop_
_entity.id
_entity.type
_entity.pdbx_description
1 polymer ?
#
loop_
_entity_poly.entity_id
_entity_poly.type
_entity_poly.pdbx_seq_one_letter_code
_entity_poly.pdbx_strand_id
1 'polypeptide(L)'
;MVYRLVWFQHIHKAAGTLIVNMAKANNEKMYIPNNNGNPTDDNGVVLPIWEYNNFELSKFIDNCEENGVTFIATESGAPDFSVLEMDKRIILITCLRDPKKD
;
A
#
# COMPACT_ATOMS: atom_id res chain seq x y z
N MET A 1 12.40 -9.98 -14.56
CA MET A 1 12.65 -8.96 -13.52
C MET A 1 12.34 -9.59 -12.18
N VAL A 2 13.06 -9.21 -11.13
CA VAL A 2 12.70 -9.59 -9.76
C VAL A 2 11.44 -8.81 -9.38
N TYR A 3 10.46 -9.47 -8.77
CA TYR A 3 9.21 -8.85 -8.32
C TYR A 3 9.49 -7.78 -7.25
N ARG A 4 8.70 -6.71 -7.25
CA ARG A 4 8.66 -5.71 -6.17
C ARG A 4 7.26 -5.16 -5.97
N LEU A 5 6.94 -4.88 -4.71
CA LEU A 5 5.74 -4.18 -4.29
C LEU A 5 6.11 -2.87 -3.63
N VAL A 6 5.70 -1.75 -4.23
CA VAL A 6 5.80 -0.44 -3.59
C VAL A 6 4.63 -0.31 -2.61
N TRP A 7 4.97 -0.23 -1.34
CA TRP A 7 4.03 0.05 -0.27
C TRP A 7 4.09 1.53 0.07
N PHE A 8 3.08 2.29 -0.36
CA PHE A 8 2.95 3.69 0.02
C PHE A 8 2.10 3.84 1.27
N GLN A 9 2.74 4.07 2.42
CA GLN A 9 2.04 4.48 3.63
C GLN A 9 1.60 5.94 3.47
N HIS A 10 0.34 6.14 3.13
CA HIS A 10 -0.25 7.43 2.80
C HIS A 10 -0.73 8.14 4.07
N ILE A 11 -0.05 9.23 4.45
CA ILE A 11 -0.57 10.11 5.50
C ILE A 11 -1.58 11.09 4.91
N HIS A 12 -2.74 11.22 5.56
CA HIS A 12 -3.84 12.03 5.06
C HIS A 12 -3.40 13.47 4.72
N LYS A 13 -3.76 13.90 3.50
CA LYS A 13 -3.40 15.20 2.88
C LYS A 13 -1.89 15.41 2.65
N ALA A 14 -1.07 14.35 2.63
CA ALA A 14 0.36 14.42 2.29
C ALA A 14 0.63 13.87 0.88
N ALA A 15 0.15 14.61 -0.14
CA ALA A 15 0.40 14.33 -1.56
C ALA A 15 -0.05 12.95 -2.12
N GLY A 16 -0.96 12.23 -1.45
CA GLY A 16 -1.31 10.87 -1.86
C GLY A 16 -1.86 10.73 -3.27
N THR A 17 -2.78 11.60 -3.69
CA THR A 17 -3.31 11.58 -5.07
C THR A 17 -2.21 11.75 -6.12
N LEU A 18 -1.21 12.60 -5.86
CA LEU A 18 -0.08 12.80 -6.78
C LEU A 18 0.76 11.52 -6.89
N ILE A 19 1.12 10.92 -5.75
CA ILE A 19 1.95 9.69 -5.72
C ILE A 19 1.22 8.54 -6.42
N VAL A 20 -0.08 8.35 -6.16
CA VAL A 20 -0.88 7.31 -6.82
C VAL A 20 -0.97 7.56 -8.33
N ASN A 21 -1.14 8.81 -8.77
CA ASN A 21 -1.19 9.13 -10.20
C ASN A 21 0.17 8.95 -10.88
N MET A 22 1.29 9.24 -10.21
CA MET A 22 2.63 8.93 -10.72
C MET A 22 2.85 7.42 -10.86
N ALA A 23 2.38 6.63 -9.89
CA ALA A 23 2.43 5.16 -9.99
C ALA A 23 1.63 4.67 -11.22
N LYS A 24 0.42 5.19 -11.45
CA LYS A 24 -0.37 4.89 -12.67
C LYS A 24 0.37 5.31 -13.95
N ALA A 25 0.95 6.51 -13.99
CA ALA A 25 1.68 7.02 -15.14
C ALA A 25 2.95 6.18 -15.44
N ASN A 26 3.55 5.58 -14.42
CA ASN A 26 4.69 4.66 -14.54
C ASN A 26 4.27 3.22 -14.86
N ASN A 27 2.98 2.96 -15.14
CA ASN A 27 2.41 1.65 -15.42
C ASN A 27 2.55 0.63 -14.27
N GLU A 28 2.57 1.10 -13.02
CA GLU A 28 2.43 0.21 -11.86
C GLU A 28 1.08 -0.52 -11.91
N LYS A 29 1.08 -1.79 -11.50
CA LYS A 29 -0.12 -2.61 -11.38
C LYS A 29 -0.72 -2.43 -10.00
N MET A 30 -1.92 -1.86 -9.95
CA MET A 30 -2.67 -1.65 -8.71
C MET A 30 -3.34 -2.94 -8.25
N TYR A 31 -3.60 -3.05 -6.95
CA TYR A 31 -4.52 -4.04 -6.41
C TYR A 31 -5.93 -3.82 -7.02
N ILE A 32 -6.67 -4.87 -7.34
CA ILE A 32 -8.03 -4.77 -7.90
C ILE A 32 -8.98 -5.62 -7.04
N PRO A 33 -10.08 -5.05 -6.53
CA PRO A 33 -10.48 -3.64 -6.62
C PRO A 33 -9.71 -2.72 -5.66
N ASN A 34 -9.62 -1.42 -5.97
CA ASN A 34 -9.02 -0.42 -5.09
C ASN A 34 -9.77 0.91 -5.11
N ASN A 35 -9.59 1.70 -4.05
CA ASN A 35 -9.97 3.10 -3.98
C ASN A 35 -8.71 3.97 -3.90
N ASN A 36 -8.33 4.57 -5.03
CA ASN A 36 -7.13 5.42 -5.14
C ASN A 36 -5.84 4.73 -4.65
N GLY A 37 -5.63 3.48 -5.06
CA GLY A 37 -4.50 2.65 -4.66
C GLY A 37 -4.68 1.92 -3.33
N ASN A 38 -5.71 2.26 -2.55
CA ASN A 38 -6.04 1.56 -1.32
C ASN A 38 -6.83 0.28 -1.61
N PRO A 39 -6.28 -0.92 -1.31
CA PRO A 39 -6.96 -2.19 -1.55
C PRO A 39 -8.36 -2.22 -0.95
N THR A 40 -9.33 -2.71 -1.72
CA THR A 40 -10.71 -2.90 -1.24
C THR A 40 -11.15 -4.34 -1.45
N ASP A 41 -12.22 -4.73 -0.77
CA ASP A 41 -13.00 -5.91 -1.13
C ASP A 41 -13.88 -5.63 -2.37
N ASP A 42 -14.61 -6.65 -2.82
CA ASP A 42 -15.51 -6.59 -3.98
C ASP A 42 -16.69 -5.62 -3.78
N ASN A 43 -16.97 -5.21 -2.54
CA ASN A 43 -18.01 -4.23 -2.22
C ASN A 43 -17.45 -2.79 -2.16
N GLY A 44 -16.15 -2.61 -2.41
CA GLY A 44 -15.47 -1.31 -2.33
C GLY A 44 -15.11 -0.87 -0.92
N VAL A 45 -15.19 -1.77 0.08
CA VAL A 45 -14.77 -1.50 1.46
C VAL A 45 -13.26 -1.68 1.56
N VAL A 46 -12.56 -0.68 2.11
CA VAL A 46 -11.11 -0.73 2.31
C VAL A 46 -10.73 -1.92 3.19
N LEU A 47 -9.75 -2.70 2.73
CA LEU A 47 -9.22 -3.81 3.51
C LEU A 47 -8.53 -3.27 4.78
N PRO A 48 -8.88 -3.76 5.99
CA PRO A 48 -8.30 -3.30 7.24
C PRO A 48 -6.92 -3.93 7.46
N ILE A 49 -5.99 -3.69 6.54
CA ILE A 49 -4.65 -4.31 6.55
C ILE A 49 -3.85 -3.95 7.81
N TRP A 50 -4.21 -2.85 8.48
CA TRP A 50 -3.65 -2.45 9.78
C TRP A 50 -4.09 -3.35 10.95
N GLU A 51 -5.13 -4.18 10.77
CA GLU A 51 -5.60 -5.15 11.78
C GLU A 51 -5.01 -6.54 11.54
N TYR A 52 -4.30 -6.74 10.42
CA TYR A 52 -3.70 -8.02 10.08
C TYR A 52 -2.56 -8.34 11.04
N ASN A 53 -2.57 -9.58 11.55
CA ASN A 53 -1.39 -10.11 12.22
C ASN A 53 -0.28 -10.43 11.19
N ASN A 54 0.91 -10.77 11.68
CA ASN A 54 2.10 -10.96 10.85
C ASN A 54 1.92 -12.02 9.76
N PHE A 55 1.12 -13.06 10.01
CA PHE A 55 0.83 -14.10 9.04
C PHE A 55 -0.16 -13.64 7.97
N GLU A 56 -1.22 -12.92 8.36
CA GLU A 56 -2.19 -12.34 7.44
C GLU A 56 -1.54 -11.28 6.54
N LEU A 57 -0.66 -10.44 7.11
CA LEU A 57 0.08 -9.44 6.37
C LEU A 57 1.05 -10.07 5.36
N SER A 58 1.80 -11.10 5.76
CA SER A 58 2.66 -11.85 4.84
C SER A 58 1.86 -12.48 3.68
N LYS A 59 0.72 -13.11 4.00
CA LYS A 59 -0.18 -13.67 2.98
C LYS A 59 -0.73 -12.63 2.03
N PHE A 60 -1.02 -11.42 2.52
CA PHE A 60 -1.45 -10.33 1.66
C PHE A 60 -0.34 -9.91 0.68
N ILE A 61 0.92 -9.87 1.11
CA ILE A 61 2.07 -9.60 0.23
C ILE A 61 2.24 -10.71 -0.81
N ASP A 62 2.10 -11.98 -0.40
CA ASP A 62 2.14 -13.13 -1.30
C ASP A 62 1.03 -13.03 -2.36
N ASN A 63 -0.19 -12.70 -1.94
CA ASN A 63 -1.31 -12.51 -2.86
C ASN A 63 -1.06 -11.36 -3.85
N CYS A 64 -0.44 -10.26 -3.40
CA CYS A 64 -0.03 -9.19 -4.31
C CYS A 64 0.95 -9.69 -5.37
N GLU A 65 1.93 -10.52 -5.01
CA GLU A 65 2.89 -11.09 -5.95
C GLU A 65 2.23 -12.03 -6.96
N GLU A 66 1.39 -12.94 -6.48
CA GLU A 66 0.65 -13.89 -7.32
C GLU A 66 -0.22 -13.17 -8.36
N ASN A 67 -0.79 -12.02 -8.00
CA ASN A 67 -1.62 -11.20 -8.88
C ASN A 67 -0.82 -10.14 -9.66
N GLY A 68 0.50 -10.10 -9.47
CA GLY A 68 1.40 -9.16 -10.13
C GLY A 68 1.15 -7.70 -9.75
N VAL A 69 0.57 -7.42 -8.58
CA VAL A 69 0.40 -6.08 -8.02
C VAL A 69 1.77 -5.52 -7.69
N THR A 70 2.07 -4.30 -8.13
CA THR A 70 3.37 -3.66 -7.91
C THR A 70 3.28 -2.37 -7.12
N PHE A 71 2.07 -1.88 -6.84
CA PHE A 71 1.84 -0.70 -6.02
C PHE A 71 0.54 -0.80 -5.21
N ILE A 72 0.62 -0.43 -3.93
CA ILE A 72 -0.54 -0.18 -3.07
C ILE A 72 -0.33 1.12 -2.27
N ALA A 73 -1.43 1.74 -1.84
CA ALA A 73 -1.43 2.89 -0.95
C ALA A 73 -2.31 2.62 0.28
N THR A 74 -1.78 2.73 1.49
CA THR A 74 -2.55 2.51 2.73
C THR A 74 -2.72 3.82 3.47
N GLU A 75 -3.95 4.32 3.56
CA GLU A 75 -4.24 5.62 4.21
C GLU A 75 -4.63 5.51 5.69
N SER A 76 -5.04 4.32 6.13
CA SER A 76 -5.58 4.07 7.45
C SER A 76 -4.66 3.17 8.28
N GLY A 77 -4.52 3.52 9.56
CA GLY A 77 -3.76 2.74 10.53
C GLY A 77 -2.28 2.58 10.18
N ALA A 78 -1.65 1.64 10.88
CA ALA A 78 -0.28 1.22 10.66
C ALA A 78 -0.23 -0.30 10.75
N PRO A 79 0.15 -1.02 9.68
CA PRO A 79 0.44 -2.45 9.76
C PRO A 79 1.72 -2.67 10.59
N ASP A 80 2.04 -3.93 10.89
CA ASP A 80 3.35 -4.27 11.46
C ASP A 80 4.47 -3.99 10.44
N PHE A 81 5.11 -2.83 10.57
CA PHE A 81 6.21 -2.42 9.70
C PHE A 81 7.43 -3.34 9.79
N SER A 82 7.61 -4.11 10.86
CA SER A 82 8.72 -5.07 10.96
C SER A 82 8.57 -6.20 9.93
N VAL A 83 7.35 -6.65 9.66
CA VAL A 83 7.06 -7.62 8.59
C VAL A 83 7.37 -7.01 7.23
N LEU A 84 6.97 -5.76 7.00
CA LEU A 84 7.21 -5.06 5.74
C LEU A 84 8.69 -4.78 5.48
N GLU A 85 9.46 -4.44 6.52
CA GLU A 85 10.89 -4.16 6.42
C GLU A 85 11.73 -5.41 6.17
N MET A 86 11.35 -6.54 6.78
CA MET A 86 12.04 -7.81 6.59
C MET A 86 11.75 -8.49 5.23
N ASP A 87 10.64 -8.13 4.57
CA ASP A 87 10.29 -8.69 3.26
C ASP A 87 11.03 -7.99 2.12
N LYS A 88 11.96 -8.72 1.48
CA LYS A 88 12.82 -8.21 0.40
C LYS A 88 12.07 -7.76 -0.86
N ARG A 89 10.79 -8.12 -1.00
CA ARG A 89 9.95 -7.70 -2.14
C ARG A 89 9.40 -6.29 -1.94
N ILE A 90 9.39 -5.79 -0.70
CA ILE A 90 8.74 -4.54 -0.35
C ILE A 90 9.69 -3.35 -0.53
N ILE A 91 9.17 -2.28 -1.13
CA ILE A 91 9.75 -0.95 -1.07
C ILE A 91 8.78 -0.06 -0.29
N LEU A 92 9.14 0.26 0.95
CA LEU A 92 8.37 1.18 1.80
C LEU A 92 8.63 2.63 1.41
N ILE A 93 7.56 3.36 1.11
CA ILE A 93 7.62 4.81 0.90
C ILE A 93 6.54 5.50 1.72
N THR A 94 6.82 6.72 2.16
CA THR A 94 5.82 7.61 2.75
C THR A 94 6.12 9.05 2.35
N CYS A 95 5.13 9.91 2.48
CA CYS A 95 5.26 11.35 2.30
C CYS A 95 4.69 12.02 3.54
N LEU A 96 5.48 12.91 4.12
CA LEU A 96 5.09 13.68 5.29
C LEU A 96 4.85 15.13 4.88
N ARG A 97 3.99 15.79 5.64
CA ARG A 97 3.80 17.24 5.60
C ARG A 97 3.94 17.77 7.02
N ASP A 98 4.16 19.07 7.14
CA ASP A 98 4.15 19.71 8.46
C ASP A 98 2.83 19.41 9.19
N PRO A 99 2.90 19.04 10.48
CA PRO A 99 1.70 18.88 11.28
C PRO A 99 0.97 20.22 11.28
N LYS A 100 -0.33 20.18 11.01
CA LYS A 100 -1.14 21.38 11.15
C LYS A 100 -1.23 21.66 12.66
N LYS A 101 -0.95 22.89 13.08
CA LYS A 101 -1.42 23.34 14.40
C LYS A 101 -2.94 23.40 14.29
N ASP A 102 -3.62 22.58 15.08
CA ASP A 102 -5.05 22.77 15.33
C ASP A 102 -5.28 24.13 16.01
#